data_AF-A0A8T4PIB6-F1
#
_entry.id   AF-A0A8T4PIB6-F1
#
_cell.length_a   1.000
_cell.length_b   1.000
_cell.length_c   1.000
_cell.angle_alpha   90.00
_cell.angle_beta   90.00
_cell.angle_gamma   90.00
#
_symmetry.space_group_name_H-M   'P 1'
#
loop_
_entity.id
_entity.type
_entity.pdbx_description
1 polymer ?
#
loop_
_entity_poly.entity_id
_entity_poly.type
_entity_poly.pdbx_seq_one_letter_code
_entity_poly.pdbx_strand_id
1 'polypeptide(L)' 'MPNHELLKTEMPIVVPVSKVINEGKSQKTIFIPYKEKIKPGQFFMLWIPGIDAKPYAVSYIIGKEIGFTSMAIGKFSYA' A
#
# COMPACT_ATOMS: atom_id res chain seq x y z
N MET A 1 -25.00 -2.56 26.40
CA MET A 1 -24.35 -2.64 25.07
C MET A 1 -22.91 -2.22 25.28
N PRO A 2 -21.89 -3.07 25.05
CA PRO A 2 -20.52 -2.68 25.36
C PRO A 2 -20.00 -1.68 24.33
N ASN A 3 -19.35 -0.62 24.83
CA ASN A 3 -18.69 0.44 24.06
C ASN A 3 -17.74 -0.17 23.01
N HIS A 4 -17.96 0.16 21.74
CA HIS A 4 -16.92 0.03 20.72
C HIS A 4 -15.90 1.15 20.96
N GLU A 5 -14.89 0.90 21.80
CA GLU A 5 -13.59 1.52 21.56
C GLU A 5 -13.20 1.12 20.13
N LEU A 6 -13.22 2.08 19.20
CA LEU A 6 -12.74 1.88 17.84
C LEU A 6 -11.32 1.31 17.96
N LEU A 7 -11.17 0.02 17.63
CA LEU A 7 -9.90 -0.65 17.69
C LEU A 7 -8.92 0.14 16.82
N LYS A 8 -7.81 0.59 17.42
CA LYS A 8 -6.74 1.38 16.80
C LYS A 8 -6.22 0.79 15.48
N THR A 9 -6.58 -0.46 15.18
CA THR A 9 -6.19 -1.28 14.03
C THR A 9 -6.95 -1.00 12.74
N GLU A 10 -8.11 -0.32 12.77
CA GLU A 10 -8.91 -0.10 11.53
C GLU A 10 -8.59 1.20 10.80
N MET A 11 -7.82 2.10 11.42
CA MET A 11 -7.47 3.38 10.80
C MET A 11 -6.26 3.22 9.87
N PRO A 12 -6.31 3.77 8.64
CA PRO A 12 -5.17 3.75 7.74
C PRO A 12 -4.01 4.53 8.35
N ILE A 13 -2.80 4.00 8.19
CA ILE A 13 -1.57 4.68 8.60
C ILE A 13 -1.02 5.42 7.38
N VAL A 14 -0.86 6.73 7.50
CA VAL A 14 -0.21 7.54 6.46
C VAL A 14 1.31 7.36 6.58
N VAL A 15 1.93 6.96 5.48
CA VAL A 15 3.37 6.74 5.39
C VAL A 15 3.95 7.51 4.20
N PRO A 16 5.19 7.99 4.29
CA PRO A 16 5.84 8.63 3.15
C PRO A 16 6.20 7.58 2.09
N VAL A 17 6.10 7.98 0.82
CA VAL A 17 6.68 7.21 -0.29
C VAL A 17 8.18 7.45 -0.29
N SER A 18 8.97 6.38 -0.14
CA SER A 18 10.44 6.49 -0.14
C SER A 18 11.03 6.50 -1.54
N LYS A 19 10.42 5.76 -2.46
CA LYS A 19 10.88 5.63 -3.85
C LYS A 19 9.74 5.24 -4.79
N VAL A 20 9.81 5.71 -6.03
CA VAL A 20 8.96 5.23 -7.12
C VAL A 20 9.86 4.75 -8.26
N ILE A 21 9.60 3.53 -8.75
CA ILE A 21 10.28 2.95 -9.92
C ILE A 21 9.28 2.83 -11.06
N ASN A 22 9.71 3.18 -12.26
CA ASN A 22 8.96 2.93 -13.48
C ASN A 22 9.38 1.56 -14.04
N GLU A 23 8.49 0.57 -13.95
CA GLU A 23 8.76 -0.81 -14.38
C GLU A 23 8.54 -0.99 -15.90
N GLY A 24 7.88 -0.04 -16.55
CA GLY A 24 7.58 -0.11 -17.98
C GLY A 24 6.34 0.68 -18.37
N LYS A 25 5.77 0.37 -19.53
CA LYS A 25 4.59 1.08 -20.03
C LYS A 25 3.42 0.92 -19.05
N SER A 26 3.01 2.03 -18.44
CA SER A 26 1.89 2.12 -17.50
C SER A 26 2.04 1.31 -16.21
N GLN A 27 3.26 0.91 -15.83
CA GLN A 27 3.51 0.16 -14.60
C GLN A 27 4.50 0.89 -13.69
N LYS A 28 4.14 1.05 -12.42
CA LYS A 28 4.99 1.68 -11.42
C LYS A 28 5.02 0.87 -10.14
N THR A 29 6.17 0.85 -9.50
CA THR A 29 6.33 0.31 -8.15
C THR A 29 6.56 1.46 -7.17
N ILE A 30 5.73 1.52 -6.13
CA ILE A 30 5.83 2.50 -5.05
C ILE A 30 6.39 1.80 -3.82
N PHE A 31 7.48 2.32 -3.26
CA PHE A 31 8.10 1.82 -2.04
C PHE A 31 7.73 2.67 -0.84
N ILE A 32 7.48 1.99 0.29
CA ILE A 32 7.23 2.61 1.59
C ILE A 32 8.11 1.95 2.66
N PRO A 33 8.47 2.68 3.73
CA PRO A 33 9.13 2.08 4.87
C PRO A 33 8.16 1.17 5.64
N TYR A 34 8.56 -0.07 5.87
CA TYR A 34 7.82 -1.04 6.66
C TYR A 34 8.79 -1.98 7.37
N LYS A 35 8.69 -2.06 8.71
CA LYS A 35 9.68 -2.75 9.55
C LYS A 35 9.25 -4.14 9.99
N GLU A 36 7.98 -4.51 9.81
CA GLU A 36 7.47 -5.79 10.27
C GLU A 36 7.67 -6.89 9.23
N LYS A 37 7.63 -8.15 9.68
CA LYS A 37 7.80 -9.30 8.79
C LYS A 37 6.54 -9.51 7.96
N ILE A 38 6.72 -9.60 6.65
CA ILE A 38 5.66 -9.95 5.70
C ILE A 38 5.91 -11.37 5.17
N LYS A 39 4.83 -12.13 5.08
CA LYS A 39 4.79 -13.47 4.48
C LYS A 39 4.32 -13.35 3.01
N PRO A 40 4.86 -14.17 2.10
CA PRO A 40 4.35 -14.25 0.73
C PRO A 40 2.83 -14.50 0.70
N GLY A 41 2.13 -13.82 -0.21
CA GLY A 41 0.68 -13.90 -0.36
C GLY A 41 -0.13 -12.90 0.49
N GLN A 42 0.52 -12.09 1.33
CA GLN A 42 -0.16 -10.99 2.02
C GLN A 42 -0.37 -9.77 1.11
N PHE A 43 -1.42 -9.02 1.40
CA PHE A 43 -1.76 -7.76 0.76
C PHE A 43 -2.10 -6.70 1.81
N PHE A 44 -2.01 -5.44 1.42
CA PHE A 44 -2.42 -4.30 2.24
C PHE A 44 -3.55 -3.55 1.55
N MET A 45 -4.45 -2.95 2.34
CA MET A 45 -5.40 -1.97 1.83
C MET A 45 -4.67 -0.64 1.67
N LEU A 46 -4.35 -0.26 0.43
CA LEU A 46 -3.82 1.06 0.12
C LEU A 46 -4.98 2.03 0.00
N TRP A 47 -4.90 3.13 0.73
CA TRP A 47 -5.88 4.19 0.71
C TRP A 47 -5.24 5.45 0.12
N ILE A 48 -5.90 6.04 -0.87
CA ILE A 48 -5.55 7.36 -1.39
C ILE A 48 -6.65 8.33 -0.95
N PRO A 49 -6.33 9.36 -0.15
CA PRO A 49 -7.31 10.32 0.34
C PRO A 49 -8.13 10.94 -0.79
N GLY A 50 -9.47 10.93 -0.63
CA GLY A 50 -10.39 11.48 -1.62
C GLY A 50 -10.59 10.66 -2.89
N ILE A 51 -9.96 9.48 -3.01
CA ILE A 51 -10.13 8.58 -4.15
C ILE A 51 -10.84 7.28 -3.75
N ASP A 52 -10.13 6.37 -3.09
CA ASP A 52 -10.65 5.03 -2.71
C ASP A 52 -9.67 4.30 -1.78
N ALA A 53 -10.01 3.09 -1.34
CA ALA A 53 -9.08 2.13 -0.76
C ALA A 53 -9.17 0.78 -1.48
N LYS A 54 -8.03 0.21 -1.90
CA LYS A 54 -7.97 -1.04 -2.67
C LYS A 54 -6.90 -1.99 -2.15
N PRO A 55 -7.11 -3.32 -2.27
CA PRO A 55 -6.11 -4.30 -1.89
C PRO A 55 -4.96 -4.32 -2.91
N TYR A 56 -3.73 -4.24 -2.42
CA TYR A 56 -2.51 -4.36 -3.21
C TYR A 56 -1.58 -5.42 -2.62
N ALA A 57 -1.15 -6.34 -3.47
CA ALA A 57 -0.16 -7.34 -3.11
C ALA A 57 1.21 -6.70 -2.89
N VAL A 58 1.98 -7.24 -1.94
CA VAL A 58 3.38 -6.86 -1.74
C VAL A 58 4.22 -7.49 -2.84
N SER A 59 4.82 -6.66 -3.68
CA SER A 59 5.64 -7.08 -4.83
C SER A 59 7.13 -7.16 -4.49
N TYR A 60 7.58 -6.38 -3.51
CA TYR A 60 8.98 -6.35 -3.05
C TYR A 60 9.08 -6.30 -1.54
N ILE A 61 10.11 -6.95 -0.99
CA ILE A 61 10.56 -6.82 0.40
C ILE A 61 12.06 -6.60 0.36
N ILE A 62 12.51 -5.37 0.65
CA ILE A 62 13.92 -4.99 0.57
C ILE A 62 14.31 -4.31 1.89
N GLY A 63 15.02 -5.03 2.76
CA GLY A 63 15.44 -4.50 4.06
C GLY A 63 14.24 -4.08 4.92
N LYS A 64 14.05 -2.78 5.11
CA LYS A 64 12.94 -2.16 5.87
C LYS A 64 11.95 -1.43 4.97
N GLU A 65 11.85 -1.84 3.72
CA GLU A 65 10.94 -1.29 2.73
C GLU A 65 10.14 -2.39 2.06
N ILE A 66 8.91 -2.05 1.69
CA ILE A 66 8.08 -2.87 0.82
C ILE A 66 7.62 -2.09 -0.40
N GLY A 67 7.44 -2.81 -1.50
CA GLY A 67 7.01 -2.25 -2.77
C GLY A 67 5.64 -2.78 -3.18
N PHE A 68 4.80 -1.89 -3.72
CA PHE A 68 3.54 -2.21 -4.36
C PHE A 68 3.62 -1.85 -5.84
N THR A 69 3.49 -2.84 -6.72
CA THR A 69 3.45 -2.60 -8.16
C THR A 69 2.00 -2.41 -8.62
N SER A 70 1.76 -1.34 -9.38
CA SER A 70 0.46 -1.01 -9.95
C SER A 70 0.54 -0.79 -11.45
N MET A 71 -0.51 -1.21 -12.15
CA MET A 71 -0.75 -0.86 -13.55
C MET A 71 -1.84 0.21 -13.65
N ALA A 72 -1.61 1.22 -14.48
CA ALA A 72 -2.55 2.32 -14.69
C ALA A 72 -3.74 1.86 -15.56
N ILE A 73 -4.85 1.49 -14.90
CA ILE A 73 -6.08 0.93 -15.50
C ILE A 73 -7.35 1.67 -15.05
N GLY A 74 -7.24 2.63 -14.14
CA GLY A 74 -8.38 3.40 -13.64
C GLY A 74 -7.95 4.50 -12.67
N LYS A 75 -8.89 5.35 -12.25
CA LYS A 75 -8.60 6.58 -11.48
C LYS A 75 -7.65 6.37 -10.29
N PHE A 76 -7.82 5.27 -9.56
CA PHE A 76 -6.96 4.93 -8.42
C PHE A 76 -5.50 4.67 -8.81
N SER A 77 -5.24 3.98 -9.92
CA SER A 77 -3.87 3.66 -10.35
C SER A 77 -3.26 4.66 -11.33
N TYR A 78 -3.99 5.73 -11.67
CA TYR A 78 -3.46 6.90 -12.39
C TYR A 78 -2.95 8.01 -11.47
N ALA A 79 -3.39 8.03 -10.21
CA ALA A 79 -2.99 9.02 -9.21
C ALA A 79 -1.50 8.88 -8.85
#